data_AF-A0AAV9ZS86-F1
#
_entry.id   AF-A0AAV9ZS86-F1
#
_cell.length_a   1.000
_cell.length_b   1.000
_cell.length_c   1.000
_cell.angle_alpha   90.00
_cell.angle_beta   90.00
_cell.angle_gamma   90.00
#
_symmetry.space_group_name_H-M   'P 1'
#
loop_
_entity.id
_entity.type
_entity.pdbx_description
1 polymer ?
#
loop_
_entity_poly.entity_id
_entity_poly.type
_entity_poly.pdbx_seq_one_letter_code
_entity_poly.pdbx_strand_id
1 'polypeptide(L)'
;MRSNGNGQDHARGSVDSCLLTRLFVTSLRLLCQSLLSSSHVYRAKSDRVKAHEKSRRKEANIAAALAEYERERVKPATLGKPKNISQLSFKYDDTISTSTSKKSHRHGVGTRAVHARVRGSRLPPHPNEINEGKRAKEAGKEKKRVERERRKELRAEIEQEWAEMKHQHNAAVENWTSECSKLQETGLRKKDLPPKPKLGKKPKLPVVGG
;
A
#
# COMPACT_ATOMS: atom_id res chain seq x y z
N MET A 1 77.73 48.02 -14.79
CA MET A 1 77.39 47.15 -13.66
C MET A 1 75.93 46.75 -13.82
N ARG A 2 75.66 45.45 -14.00
CA ARG A 2 74.35 44.92 -14.40
C ARG A 2 73.53 44.59 -13.15
N SER A 3 72.36 45.21 -13.02
CA SER A 3 71.37 44.90 -11.99
C SER A 3 70.51 43.71 -12.45
N ASN A 4 70.67 42.56 -11.80
CA ASN A 4 69.76 41.42 -11.93
C ASN A 4 68.65 41.57 -10.88
N GLY A 5 67.45 41.94 -11.33
CA GLY A 5 66.24 41.88 -10.55
C GLY A 5 65.67 40.47 -10.57
N ASN A 6 65.71 39.81 -9.41
CA ASN A 6 65.08 38.51 -9.18
C ASN A 6 63.73 38.76 -8.51
N GLY A 7 62.64 38.59 -9.24
CA GLY A 7 61.26 38.65 -8.74
C GLY A 7 60.53 37.36 -9.09
N GLN A 8 60.45 36.43 -8.14
CA GLN A 8 59.59 35.24 -8.23
C GLN A 8 59.09 34.87 -6.82
N ASP A 9 58.08 35.58 -6.34
CA ASP A 9 57.37 35.29 -5.08
C ASP A 9 55.86 35.12 -5.33
N HIS A 10 55.44 34.17 -6.18
CA HIS A 10 54.02 33.81 -6.25
C HIS A 10 53.87 32.32 -6.58
N ALA A 11 53.36 31.52 -5.62
CA ALA A 11 52.46 30.35 -5.83
C ALA A 11 52.52 29.29 -4.71
N ARG A 12 52.28 29.64 -3.44
CA ARG A 12 52.08 28.64 -2.34
C ARG A 12 50.75 28.76 -1.60
N GLY A 13 49.69 29.28 -2.25
CA GLY A 13 48.42 29.61 -1.57
C GLY A 13 47.13 29.08 -2.20
N SER A 14 47.06 27.85 -2.74
CA SER A 14 45.84 27.40 -3.44
C SER A 14 45.34 25.97 -3.15
N VAL A 15 45.94 25.25 -2.21
CA VAL A 15 45.46 23.88 -1.86
C VAL A 15 44.39 23.87 -0.75
N ASP A 16 44.42 24.85 0.16
CA ASP A 16 43.50 24.88 1.31
C ASP A 16 42.06 25.28 0.94
N SER A 17 41.89 26.08 -0.12
CA SER A 17 40.57 26.48 -0.65
C SER A 17 39.75 25.29 -1.16
N CYS A 18 40.41 24.28 -1.76
CA CYS A 18 39.73 23.10 -2.30
C CYS A 18 39.21 22.13 -1.22
N LEU A 19 39.84 22.10 -0.04
CA LEU A 19 39.39 21.24 1.06
C LEU A 19 38.18 21.83 1.79
N LEU A 20 38.19 23.15 2.03
CA LEU A 20 37.09 23.87 2.66
C LEU A 20 35.79 23.78 1.84
N THR A 21 35.89 23.92 0.52
CA THR A 21 34.73 23.79 -0.37
C THR A 21 34.16 22.37 -0.39
N ARG A 22 35.01 21.34 -0.36
CA ARG A 22 34.55 19.94 -0.27
C ARG A 22 33.82 19.66 1.04
N LEU A 23 34.36 20.10 2.17
CA LEU A 23 33.73 19.94 3.49
C LEU A 23 32.39 20.67 3.57
N PHE A 24 32.31 21.89 3.01
CA PHE A 24 31.07 22.66 2.97
C PHE A 24 29.99 21.95 2.13
N VAL A 25 30.33 21.45 0.95
CA VAL A 25 29.39 20.72 0.08
C VAL A 25 28.91 19.42 0.73
N THR A 26 29.78 18.68 1.43
CA THR A 26 29.37 17.46 2.15
C THR A 26 28.42 17.77 3.31
N SER A 27 28.70 18.82 4.08
CA SER A 27 27.82 19.25 5.18
C SER A 27 26.46 19.69 4.66
N LEU A 28 26.41 20.45 3.55
CA LEU A 28 25.15 20.88 2.93
C LEU A 28 24.32 19.67 2.43
N ARG A 29 24.98 18.66 1.83
CA ARG A 29 24.30 17.43 1.39
C ARG A 29 23.70 16.64 2.55
N LEU A 30 24.44 16.49 3.65
CA LEU A 30 23.93 15.79 4.84
C LEU A 30 22.74 16.52 5.47
N LEU A 31 22.79 17.86 5.51
CA LEU A 31 21.70 18.68 6.01
C LEU A 31 20.43 18.55 5.13
N CYS A 32 20.60 18.57 3.81
CA CYS A 32 19.49 18.30 2.88
C CYS A 32 18.91 16.89 3.02
N GLN A 33 19.75 15.85 3.20
CA GLN A 33 19.27 14.48 3.42
C GLN A 33 18.47 14.34 4.74
N SER A 34 18.93 15.02 5.80
CA SER A 34 18.21 15.07 7.08
C SER A 34 16.84 15.74 6.95
N LEU A 35 16.78 16.90 6.27
CA LEU A 35 15.52 17.63 6.03
C LEU A 35 14.54 16.83 5.16
N LEU A 36 15.03 16.17 4.10
CA LEU A 36 14.20 15.32 3.25
C LEU A 36 13.62 14.14 4.03
N SER A 37 14.44 13.48 4.86
CA SER A 37 14.01 12.34 5.69
C SER A 37 12.92 12.75 6.68
N SER A 38 13.07 13.92 7.31
CA SER A 38 12.04 14.48 8.19
C SER A 38 10.74 14.74 7.42
N SER A 39 10.81 15.34 6.23
CA SER A 39 9.62 15.64 5.42
C SER A 39 8.81 14.38 5.04
N HIS A 40 9.50 13.26 4.73
CA HIS A 40 8.87 11.98 4.44
C HIS A 40 8.14 11.39 5.65
N VAL A 41 8.75 11.48 6.84
CA VAL A 41 8.13 11.02 8.09
C VAL A 41 6.88 11.85 8.41
N TYR A 42 6.94 13.18 8.24
CA TYR A 42 5.77 14.04 8.44
C TYR A 42 4.64 13.74 7.45
N ARG A 43 4.96 13.51 6.17
CA ARG A 43 3.96 13.14 5.15
C ARG A 43 3.28 11.82 5.49
N ALA A 44 4.06 10.80 5.88
CA ALA A 44 3.53 9.49 6.27
C ALA A 44 2.62 9.57 7.50
N LYS A 45 2.99 10.37 8.52
CA LYS A 45 2.13 10.61 9.69
C LYS A 45 0.83 11.33 9.30
N SER A 46 0.91 12.35 8.43
CA SER A 46 -0.27 13.07 7.94
C SER A 46 -1.23 12.15 7.19
N ASP A 47 -0.72 11.28 6.32
CA ASP A 47 -1.55 10.34 5.56
C ASP A 47 -2.22 9.30 6.46
N ARG A 48 -1.54 8.82 7.52
CA ARG A 48 -2.14 7.94 8.54
C ARG A 48 -3.30 8.62 9.28
N VAL A 49 -3.14 9.88 9.67
CA VAL A 49 -4.20 10.66 10.34
C VAL A 49 -5.40 10.83 9.41
N LYS A 50 -5.18 11.19 8.14
CA LYS A 50 -6.26 11.31 7.14
C LYS A 50 -6.98 9.99 6.89
N ALA A 51 -6.25 8.87 6.84
CA ALA A 51 -6.84 7.54 6.69
C ALA A 51 -7.70 7.16 7.90
N HIS A 52 -7.21 7.42 9.12
CA HIS A 52 -7.94 7.17 10.36
C HIS A 52 -9.21 8.02 10.46
N GLU A 53 -9.13 9.32 10.12
CA GLU A 53 -10.29 10.20 10.13
C GLU A 53 -11.33 9.77 9.08
N LYS A 54 -10.90 9.32 7.91
CA LYS A 54 -11.80 8.74 6.91
C LYS A 54 -12.48 7.46 7.42
N SER A 55 -11.81 6.64 8.23
CA SER A 55 -12.44 5.48 8.89
C SER A 55 -13.51 5.92 9.88
N ARG A 56 -13.16 6.84 10.79
CA ARG A 56 -14.10 7.39 11.79
C ARG A 56 -15.35 7.99 11.15
N ARG A 57 -15.23 8.69 10.02
CA ARG A 57 -16.39 9.22 9.28
C ARG A 57 -17.30 8.11 8.73
N LYS A 58 -16.74 7.00 8.26
CA LYS A 58 -17.52 5.85 7.80
C LYS A 58 -18.25 5.18 8.97
N GLU A 59 -17.55 4.96 10.09
CA GLU A 59 -18.14 4.41 11.31
C GLU A 59 -19.26 5.30 11.84
N ALA A 60 -19.06 6.63 11.86
CA ALA A 60 -20.10 7.58 12.25
C ALA A 60 -21.32 7.54 11.32
N ASN A 61 -21.12 7.44 10.00
CA ASN A 61 -22.23 7.31 9.05
C ASN A 61 -23.01 6.00 9.24
N ILE A 62 -22.32 4.89 9.52
CA ILE A 62 -22.97 3.60 9.82
C ILE A 62 -23.77 3.71 11.12
N ALA A 63 -23.18 4.29 12.17
CA ALA A 63 -23.87 4.50 13.45
C ALA A 63 -25.09 5.39 13.30
N ALA A 64 -25.02 6.45 12.48
CA ALA A 64 -26.16 7.32 12.20
C ALA A 64 -27.29 6.58 11.47
N ALA A 65 -26.96 5.76 10.48
CA ALA A 65 -27.94 4.94 9.76
C ALA A 65 -28.61 3.91 10.69
N LEU A 66 -27.86 3.30 11.61
CA LEU A 66 -28.42 2.39 12.63
C LEU A 66 -29.35 3.14 13.60
N ALA A 67 -28.99 4.34 14.04
CA ALA A 67 -29.84 5.14 14.92
C ALA A 67 -31.14 5.57 14.22
N GLU A 68 -31.10 5.87 12.92
CA GLU A 68 -32.29 6.17 12.12
C GLU A 68 -33.20 4.94 12.00
N TYR A 69 -32.62 3.77 11.71
CA TYR A 69 -33.35 2.51 11.67
C TYR A 69 -34.04 2.17 13.01
N GLU A 70 -33.36 2.39 14.14
CA GLU A 70 -33.96 2.20 15.46
C GLU A 70 -35.10 3.18 15.74
N ARG A 71 -34.98 4.45 15.32
CA ARG A 71 -36.08 5.42 15.43
C ARG A 71 -37.29 5.00 14.62
N GLU A 72 -37.11 4.44 13.42
CA GLU A 72 -38.22 3.94 12.61
C GLU A 72 -38.92 2.75 13.27
N ARG A 73 -38.17 1.86 13.92
CA ARG A 73 -38.71 0.70 14.63
C ARG A 73 -39.55 1.10 15.85
N VAL A 74 -39.21 2.22 16.50
CA VAL A 74 -39.91 2.72 17.70
C VAL A 74 -41.09 3.63 17.35
N LYS A 75 -41.35 3.96 16.07
CA LYS A 75 -42.60 4.65 15.70
C LYS A 75 -43.77 3.77 16.16
N PRO A 76 -44.50 4.16 17.24
CA PRO A 76 -45.61 3.35 17.70
C PRO A 76 -46.57 3.27 16.53
N ALA A 77 -47.02 2.05 16.21
CA ALA A 77 -48.07 1.83 15.23
C ALA A 77 -49.29 2.64 15.69
N THR A 78 -49.39 3.88 15.21
CA THR A 78 -50.61 4.64 15.30
C THR A 78 -51.56 3.85 14.43
N LEU A 79 -52.46 3.13 15.11
CA LEU A 79 -53.57 2.37 14.53
C LEU A 79 -54.46 3.34 13.73
N GLY A 80 -53.98 3.70 12.54
CA GLY A 80 -54.74 4.38 11.53
C GLY A 80 -55.77 3.37 11.04
N LYS A 81 -57.04 3.68 11.29
CA LYS A 81 -58.21 2.94 10.81
C LYS A 81 -57.97 2.44 9.38
N PRO A 82 -58.27 1.16 9.07
CA PRO A 82 -58.03 0.59 7.76
C PRO A 82 -58.76 1.41 6.70
N LYS A 83 -58.00 2.16 5.89
CA LYS A 83 -58.53 2.77 4.68
C LYS A 83 -58.78 1.64 3.69
N ASN A 84 -60.01 1.62 3.19
CA ASN A 84 -60.54 0.67 2.22
C ASN A 84 -59.52 0.40 1.10
N ILE A 85 -59.13 -0.87 0.97
CA ILE A 85 -58.06 -1.39 0.10
C ILE A 85 -58.45 -1.40 -1.39
N SER A 86 -59.65 -0.95 -1.75
CA SER A 86 -60.18 -1.12 -3.11
C SER A 86 -59.65 -0.13 -4.17
N GLN A 87 -58.67 0.74 -3.90
CA GLN A 87 -58.20 1.72 -4.91
C GLN A 87 -56.67 2.01 -4.95
N LEU A 88 -55.80 1.13 -4.45
CA LEU A 88 -54.36 1.30 -4.70
C LEU A 88 -53.96 0.74 -6.09
N SER A 89 -54.27 1.49 -7.14
CA SER A 89 -53.60 1.32 -8.44
C SER A 89 -52.14 1.73 -8.26
N PHE A 90 -51.29 0.73 -8.11
CA PHE A 90 -49.85 0.87 -7.93
C PHE A 90 -49.23 1.37 -9.24
N LYS A 91 -49.07 2.69 -9.39
CA LYS A 91 -48.28 3.28 -10.47
C LYS A 91 -46.80 3.07 -10.15
N TYR A 92 -46.17 2.16 -10.87
CA TYR A 92 -44.72 1.95 -10.85
C TYR A 92 -44.08 3.07 -11.68
N ASP A 93 -43.58 4.12 -11.03
CA ASP A 93 -42.66 5.06 -11.68
C ASP A 93 -41.25 4.47 -11.63
N ASP A 94 -40.88 3.75 -12.69
CA ASP A 94 -39.54 3.28 -12.98
C ASP A 94 -38.60 4.48 -13.20
N THR A 95 -38.06 5.04 -12.12
CA THR A 95 -36.88 5.91 -12.18
C THR A 95 -35.72 5.22 -11.48
N ILE A 96 -35.17 4.20 -12.15
CA ILE A 96 -33.85 3.65 -11.85
C ILE A 96 -32.84 4.77 -12.10
N SER A 97 -32.54 5.55 -11.05
CA SER A 97 -31.46 6.52 -11.05
C SER A 97 -30.13 5.78 -11.02
N THR A 98 -29.59 5.49 -12.21
CA THR A 98 -28.28 4.89 -12.39
C THR A 98 -27.20 5.86 -11.92
N SER A 99 -26.62 5.58 -10.75
CA SER A 99 -25.47 6.31 -10.25
C SER A 99 -24.30 6.21 -11.24
N THR A 100 -23.75 7.36 -11.56
CA THR A 100 -22.75 7.57 -12.59
C THR A 100 -21.39 6.98 -12.17
N SER A 101 -21.12 5.76 -12.64
CA SER A 101 -19.77 5.19 -12.61
C SER A 101 -18.87 6.01 -13.56
N LYS A 102 -17.97 6.81 -12.99
CA LYS A 102 -16.93 7.54 -13.73
C LYS A 102 -15.99 6.54 -14.41
N LYS A 103 -16.31 6.20 -15.66
CA LYS A 103 -15.49 5.37 -16.54
C LYS A 103 -14.33 6.24 -17.05
N SER A 104 -13.15 6.05 -16.45
CA SER A 104 -11.89 6.54 -16.97
C SER A 104 -11.74 6.12 -18.44
N HIS A 105 -11.77 7.11 -19.33
CA HIS A 105 -11.57 6.98 -20.76
C HIS A 105 -10.07 6.73 -21.00
N ARG A 106 -9.68 5.47 -21.19
CA ARG A 106 -8.41 5.17 -21.88
C ARG A 106 -8.70 5.27 -23.38
N HIS A 107 -8.17 6.31 -24.02
CA HIS A 107 -8.06 6.38 -25.48
C HIS A 107 -7.08 5.30 -25.96
N GLY A 108 -7.59 4.07 -26.10
CA GLY A 108 -6.96 3.04 -26.92
C GLY A 108 -7.54 3.18 -28.32
N VAL A 109 -6.81 3.86 -29.21
CA VAL A 109 -7.10 3.89 -30.64
C VAL A 109 -6.83 2.49 -31.18
N GLY A 110 -7.85 1.64 -31.12
CA GLY A 110 -7.85 0.30 -31.68
C GLY A 110 -8.92 0.23 -32.74
N THR A 111 -8.49 0.29 -34.00
CA THR A 111 -9.28 0.04 -35.20
C THR A 111 -9.98 -1.32 -35.09
N ARG A 112 -11.24 -1.31 -34.65
CA ARG A 112 -12.09 -2.51 -34.66
C ARG A 112 -12.74 -2.63 -36.03
N ALA A 113 -12.22 -3.56 -36.82
CA ALA A 113 -12.92 -4.16 -37.94
C ALA A 113 -14.31 -4.61 -37.48
N VAL A 114 -15.33 -4.03 -38.09
CA VAL A 114 -16.75 -4.32 -37.82
C VAL A 114 -17.10 -5.62 -38.54
N HIS A 115 -16.73 -6.76 -37.96
CA HIS A 115 -17.39 -8.02 -38.29
C HIS A 115 -18.76 -8.01 -37.62
N ALA A 116 -19.77 -7.57 -38.35
CA ALA A 116 -21.17 -7.76 -38.01
C ALA A 116 -21.46 -9.28 -37.98
N ARG A 117 -21.25 -9.92 -36.83
CA ARG A 117 -21.78 -11.27 -36.60
C ARG A 117 -23.29 -11.17 -36.62
N VAL A 118 -23.90 -11.73 -37.65
CA VAL A 118 -25.32 -12.08 -37.71
C VAL A 118 -25.65 -12.86 -36.43
N ARG A 119 -26.28 -12.19 -35.47
CA ARG A 119 -26.78 -12.85 -34.27
C ARG A 119 -28.04 -13.59 -34.69
N GLY A 120 -27.90 -14.88 -34.99
CA GLY A 120 -29.04 -15.78 -35.07
C GLY A 120 -29.90 -15.62 -33.83
N SER A 121 -31.22 -15.58 -34.04
CA SER A 121 -32.27 -15.33 -33.06
C SER A 121 -32.16 -16.25 -31.85
N ARG A 122 -31.33 -15.86 -30.86
CA ARG A 122 -31.27 -16.55 -29.57
C ARG A 122 -32.52 -16.17 -28.81
N LEU A 123 -33.39 -17.15 -28.61
CA LEU A 123 -34.49 -17.06 -27.66
C LEU A 123 -33.95 -16.56 -26.31
N PRO A 124 -34.67 -15.66 -25.62
CA PRO A 124 -34.27 -15.17 -24.32
C PRO A 124 -34.13 -16.35 -23.35
N PRO A 125 -33.05 -16.40 -22.55
CA PRO A 125 -32.81 -17.50 -21.62
C PRO A 125 -33.95 -17.61 -20.61
N HIS A 126 -34.30 -18.85 -20.25
CA HIS A 126 -35.41 -19.13 -19.35
C HIS A 126 -35.14 -18.56 -17.94
N PRO A 127 -36.13 -18.01 -17.22
CA PRO A 127 -35.92 -17.37 -15.91
C PRO A 127 -35.20 -18.24 -14.86
N ASN A 128 -35.39 -19.57 -14.93
CA ASN A 128 -34.72 -20.52 -14.04
C ASN A 128 -33.21 -20.60 -14.29
N GLU A 129 -32.77 -20.58 -15.54
CA GLU A 129 -31.35 -20.58 -15.93
C GLU A 129 -30.65 -19.28 -15.49
N ILE A 130 -31.39 -18.16 -15.51
CA ILE A 130 -30.89 -16.86 -15.04
C ILE A 130 -30.64 -16.90 -13.52
N ASN A 131 -31.53 -17.54 -12.76
CA ASN A 131 -31.41 -17.62 -11.30
C ASN A 131 -30.30 -18.58 -10.85
N GLU A 132 -30.16 -19.74 -11.50
CA GLU A 132 -29.06 -20.69 -11.24
C GLU A 132 -27.70 -20.07 -11.60
N GLY A 133 -27.63 -19.37 -12.74
CA GLY A 133 -26.43 -18.65 -13.15
C GLY A 133 -26.02 -17.53 -12.19
N LYS A 134 -26.97 -16.86 -11.51
CA LYS A 134 -26.68 -15.87 -10.47
C LYS A 134 -26.11 -16.53 -9.20
N ARG A 135 -26.74 -17.62 -8.73
CA ARG A 135 -26.27 -18.37 -7.55
C ARG A 135 -24.87 -18.95 -7.74
N ALA A 136 -24.57 -19.52 -8.90
CA ALA A 136 -23.24 -20.04 -9.22
C ALA A 136 -22.16 -18.93 -9.24
N LYS A 137 -22.51 -17.74 -9.76
CA LYS A 137 -21.60 -16.58 -9.77
C LYS A 137 -21.35 -16.03 -8.38
N GLU A 138 -22.36 -16.01 -7.51
CA GLU A 138 -22.22 -15.56 -6.12
C GLU A 138 -21.36 -16.53 -5.30
N ALA A 139 -21.60 -17.84 -5.41
CA ALA A 139 -20.76 -18.85 -4.77
C ALA A 139 -19.29 -18.78 -5.24
N GLY A 140 -19.04 -18.52 -6.52
CA GLY A 140 -17.69 -18.33 -7.05
C GLY A 140 -17.00 -17.06 -6.56
N LYS A 141 -17.74 -15.98 -6.29
CA LYS A 141 -17.19 -14.74 -5.72
C LYS A 141 -16.80 -14.94 -4.26
N GLU A 142 -17.62 -15.64 -3.48
CA GLU A 142 -17.33 -15.88 -2.06
C GLU A 142 -16.08 -16.74 -1.89
N LYS A 143 -15.95 -17.85 -2.64
CA LYS A 143 -14.74 -18.68 -2.63
C LYS A 143 -13.48 -17.87 -2.95
N LYS A 144 -13.56 -16.96 -3.93
CA LYS A 144 -12.45 -16.07 -4.28
C LYS A 144 -12.14 -15.02 -3.20
N ARG A 145 -13.13 -14.59 -2.42
CA ARG A 145 -12.92 -13.65 -1.30
C ARG A 145 -12.18 -14.36 -0.17
N VAL A 146 -12.69 -15.51 0.26
CA VAL A 146 -12.09 -16.33 1.32
C VAL A 146 -10.65 -16.71 0.98
N GLU A 147 -10.39 -17.15 -0.27
CA GLU A 147 -9.02 -17.50 -0.69
C GLU A 147 -8.06 -16.29 -0.67
N ARG A 148 -8.55 -15.09 -0.99
CA ARG A 148 -7.73 -13.87 -0.89
C ARG A 148 -7.42 -13.50 0.55
N GLU A 149 -8.37 -13.69 1.47
CA GLU A 149 -8.19 -13.42 2.90
C GLU A 149 -7.19 -14.41 3.49
N ARG A 150 -7.37 -15.71 3.26
CA ARG A 150 -6.42 -16.75 3.65
C ARG A 150 -5.00 -16.48 3.12
N ARG A 151 -4.87 -16.06 1.85
CA ARG A 151 -3.56 -15.73 1.28
C ARG A 151 -2.92 -14.48 1.89
N LYS A 152 -3.72 -13.53 2.40
CA LYS A 152 -3.20 -12.37 3.12
C LYS A 152 -2.69 -12.76 4.51
N GLU A 153 -3.43 -13.60 5.22
CA GLU A 153 -3.05 -14.12 6.54
C GLU A 153 -1.73 -14.89 6.45
N LEU A 154 -1.62 -15.84 5.52
CA LEU A 154 -0.36 -16.58 5.28
C LEU A 154 0.82 -15.67 4.92
N ARG A 155 0.58 -14.54 4.24
CA ARG A 155 1.63 -13.57 3.95
C ARG A 155 2.07 -12.82 5.19
N ALA A 156 1.13 -12.44 6.05
CA ALA A 156 1.41 -11.72 7.29
C ALA A 156 2.22 -12.61 8.25
N GLU A 157 1.85 -13.89 8.38
CA GLU A 157 2.58 -14.87 9.20
C GLU A 157 4.04 -15.02 8.74
N ILE A 158 4.25 -15.26 7.43
CA ILE A 158 5.62 -15.37 6.87
C ILE A 158 6.42 -14.08 7.04
N GLU A 159 5.77 -12.92 6.96
CA GLU A 159 6.45 -11.64 7.15
C GLU A 159 6.84 -11.42 8.61
N GLN A 160 6.01 -11.86 9.57
CA GLN A 160 6.31 -11.84 10.99
C GLN A 160 7.49 -12.77 11.33
N GLU A 161 7.48 -14.02 10.87
CA GLU A 161 8.59 -14.96 11.05
C GLU A 161 9.89 -14.42 10.45
N TRP A 162 9.80 -13.79 9.27
CA TRP A 162 10.96 -13.18 8.63
C TRP A 162 11.50 -11.96 9.39
N ALA A 163 10.62 -11.17 10.01
CA ALA A 163 11.03 -10.06 10.85
C ALA A 163 11.77 -10.56 12.10
N GLU A 164 11.28 -11.63 12.72
CA GLU A 164 11.93 -12.26 13.88
C GLU A 164 13.31 -12.83 13.53
N MET A 165 13.42 -13.57 12.41
CA MET A 165 14.72 -14.06 11.93
C MET A 165 15.73 -12.93 11.68
N LYS A 166 15.27 -11.80 11.12
CA LYS A 166 16.13 -10.61 10.95
C LYS A 166 16.57 -10.02 12.28
N HIS A 167 15.66 -9.95 13.25
CA HIS A 167 15.97 -9.44 14.58
C HIS A 167 17.06 -10.30 15.25
N GLN A 168 16.88 -11.63 15.24
CA GLN A 168 17.87 -12.57 15.77
C GLN A 168 19.22 -12.48 15.04
N HIS A 169 19.20 -12.35 13.70
CA HIS A 169 20.42 -12.17 12.91
C HIS A 169 21.15 -10.87 13.23
N ASN A 170 20.43 -9.77 13.41
CA ASN A 170 21.03 -8.49 13.79
C ASN A 170 21.72 -8.59 15.16
N ALA A 171 21.05 -9.18 16.16
CA ALA A 171 21.65 -9.42 17.48
C ALA A 171 22.91 -10.31 17.37
N ALA A 172 22.86 -11.36 16.55
CA ALA A 172 24.03 -12.21 16.31
C ALA A 172 25.18 -11.46 15.62
N VAL A 173 24.87 -10.56 14.68
CA VAL A 173 25.87 -9.71 14.02
C VAL A 173 26.47 -8.71 15.00
N GLU A 174 25.68 -8.09 15.86
CA GLU A 174 26.17 -7.17 16.90
C GLU A 174 27.15 -7.88 17.86
N ASN A 175 26.75 -9.05 18.37
CA ASN A 175 27.61 -9.89 19.20
C ASN A 175 28.91 -10.25 18.47
N TRP A 176 28.81 -10.73 17.22
CA TRP A 176 29.96 -11.06 16.38
C TRP A 176 30.89 -9.86 16.16
N THR A 177 30.34 -8.67 15.92
CA THR A 177 31.16 -7.45 15.77
C THR A 177 31.90 -7.10 17.06
N SER A 178 31.25 -7.28 18.22
CA SER A 178 31.87 -7.00 19.51
C SER A 178 33.03 -7.97 19.81
N GLU A 179 32.87 -9.26 19.50
CA GLU A 179 33.91 -10.27 19.63
C GLU A 179 35.07 -10.03 18.67
N CYS A 180 34.77 -9.72 17.40
CA CYS A 180 35.80 -9.40 16.42
C CYS A 180 36.61 -8.15 16.82
N SER A 181 35.98 -7.16 17.44
CA SER A 181 36.70 -5.98 17.96
C SER A 181 37.70 -6.38 19.04
N LYS A 182 37.26 -7.19 20.02
CA LYS A 182 38.13 -7.69 21.10
C LYS A 182 39.30 -8.52 20.56
N LEU A 183 39.05 -9.39 19.59
CA LEU A 183 40.11 -10.19 18.96
C LEU A 183 41.11 -9.33 18.18
N GLN A 184 40.64 -8.29 17.50
CA GLN A 184 41.55 -7.36 16.81
C GLN A 184 42.43 -6.60 17.80
N GLU A 185 41.90 -6.18 18.95
CA GLU A 185 42.68 -5.55 20.03
C GLU A 185 43.78 -6.49 20.56
N THR A 186 43.55 -7.80 20.58
CA THR A 186 44.59 -8.81 20.92
C THR A 186 45.63 -9.06 19.82
N GLY A 187 45.52 -8.38 18.66
CA GLY A 187 46.47 -8.51 17.55
C GLY A 187 46.16 -9.64 16.58
N LEU A 188 44.97 -10.26 16.64
CA LEU A 188 44.58 -11.31 15.70
C LEU A 188 44.44 -10.74 14.27
N ARG A 189 44.94 -11.47 13.26
CA ARG A 189 44.83 -11.03 11.86
C ARG A 189 43.39 -11.22 11.37
N LYS A 190 42.94 -10.34 10.46
CA LYS A 190 41.57 -10.35 9.92
C LYS A 190 41.14 -11.67 9.27
N LYS A 191 42.08 -12.43 8.70
CA LYS A 191 41.83 -13.73 8.06
C LYS A 191 41.50 -14.84 9.06
N ASP A 192 41.88 -14.67 10.33
CA ASP A 192 41.72 -15.63 11.40
C ASP A 192 40.50 -15.28 12.29
N LEU A 193 39.75 -14.22 11.94
CA LEU A 193 38.51 -13.85 12.63
C LEU A 193 37.39 -14.83 12.29
N PRO A 194 36.44 -15.06 13.23
CA PRO A 194 35.29 -15.89 12.96
C PRO A 194 34.48 -15.33 11.78
N PRO A 195 33.91 -16.19 10.91
CA PRO A 195 33.12 -15.73 9.77
C PRO A 195 31.83 -15.04 10.23
N LYS A 196 31.41 -14.01 9.49
CA LYS A 196 30.18 -13.27 9.80
C LYS A 196 28.94 -14.18 9.70
N PRO A 197 27.99 -14.10 10.67
CA PRO A 197 26.75 -14.84 10.60
C PRO A 197 25.98 -14.58 9.30
N LYS A 198 25.50 -15.66 8.66
CA LYS A 198 24.72 -15.58 7.42
C LYS A 198 23.23 -15.51 7.76
N LEU A 199 22.50 -14.60 7.11
CA LEU A 199 21.05 -14.54 7.21
C LEU A 199 20.43 -15.72 6.44
N GLY A 200 19.46 -16.40 7.04
CA GLY A 200 18.66 -17.44 6.38
C GLY A 200 17.90 -16.89 5.16
N LYS A 201 17.38 -17.79 4.31
CA LYS A 201 16.51 -17.37 3.19
C LYS A 201 15.11 -17.06 3.72
N LYS A 202 14.43 -16.07 3.11
CA LYS A 202 13.03 -15.77 3.44
C LYS A 202 12.14 -17.01 3.18
N PRO A 203 11.22 -17.36 4.10
CA PRO A 203 10.28 -18.45 3.86
C PRO A 203 9.44 -18.16 2.61
N LYS A 204 9.20 -19.20 1.80
CA LYS A 204 8.39 -19.08 0.59
C LYS A 204 6.93 -19.36 0.95
N LEU A 205 6.01 -18.62 0.35
CA LEU A 205 4.58 -18.94 0.44
C LEU A 205 4.35 -20.36 -0.10
N PRO A 206 3.50 -21.17 0.57
CA PRO A 206 3.08 -22.43 0.00
C PRO A 206 2.44 -22.13 -1.36
N VAL A 207 2.92 -22.82 -2.40
CA VAL A 207 2.29 -22.77 -3.72
C VAL A 207 0.98 -23.52 -3.56
N VAL A 208 -0.11 -22.80 -3.34
CA VAL A 208 -1.46 -23.36 -3.40
C VAL A 208 -1.65 -23.78 -4.86
N GLY A 209 -1.50 -25.08 -5.12
CA GLY A 209 -1.63 -25.67 -6.45
C GLY A 209 -2.98 -25.27 -7.05
N GLY A 210 -2.94 -24.66 -8.23
CA GLY A 210 -4.12 -24.26 -8.99
C GLY A 210 -4.63 -25.39 -9.87
#